data_AF-A0A351G0E3-F1
#
_entry.id   AF-A0A351G0E3-F1
#
_cell.length_a   1.000
_cell.length_b   1.000
_cell.length_c   1.000
_cell.angle_alpha   90.00
_cell.angle_beta   90.00
_cell.angle_gamma   90.00
#
_symmetry.space_group_name_H-M   'P 1'
#
loop_
_entity.id
_entity.type
_entity.pdbx_description
1 polymer ?
#
loop_
_entity_poly.entity_id
_entity_poly.type
_entity_poly.pdbx_seq_one_letter_code
_entity_poly.pdbx_strand_id
1 'polypeptide(L)'
;MNRPSIIWPSTLLVLLVLNANVFAAQILWTQYCQHQGKLKLLVHLDTDPTAQTPAGSQPVKLWLREKSDAEWQLADTQPVDPLTATALFVRPDWPRKSRVLFQVTCGESTSAGVFRAEPNQQSVLKVAGLSCHKDIGWPWKEAIAEVISHDPDLVIFTGDQIYENDYGSPMFRPQTKAEVPAGMKNYLTKWRKFGEAFRELMRDRPTIMITDDHDVFANDLWGNGGVRMQGSRTTGGYPTHPDWVNAAEFTQTGNLPDAIHPGPHGDGVAAYYTALQYGGVRFAILEDRKFKSPPSEVIKKAIGRKPSKGDSGIEVVKDPDFDCRTLDRADLQLLGKQQEVFLKQWSNDLKKSGDLGAVVSSSPWAHIAMYSPTSADLDSNAWPQSGRNRALQAIGDAPVVMFHGDVHLGTLGRHGVETFNDGPITYSFPSFSSRASRHWQPIKAGQNRAPGAPRNTGEFHDRFGNKITVYGAGNDLNGYGIILFDPAKREVELQFHPMNEERKPIKVKVPGWPHTVKF
;
A
#
# COMPACT_ATOMS: atom_id res chain seq x y z
N MET A 1 -38.79 -78.80 -14.11
CA MET A 1 -37.74 -78.14 -14.92
C MET A 1 -37.16 -77.01 -14.08
N ASN A 2 -35.97 -77.25 -13.52
CA ASN A 2 -35.26 -76.33 -12.64
C ASN A 2 -34.68 -75.16 -13.45
N ARG A 3 -34.99 -73.92 -13.06
CA ARG A 3 -34.23 -72.73 -13.49
C ARG A 3 -33.21 -72.39 -12.40
N PRO A 4 -31.92 -72.19 -12.73
CA PRO A 4 -30.91 -71.84 -11.75
C PRO A 4 -30.95 -70.33 -11.45
N SER A 5 -30.75 -69.99 -10.17
CA SER A 5 -30.49 -68.65 -9.66
C SER A 5 -29.06 -68.23 -10.02
N ILE A 6 -28.92 -67.11 -10.72
CA ILE A 6 -27.62 -66.49 -11.02
C ILE A 6 -27.38 -65.42 -9.94
N ILE A 7 -26.37 -65.66 -9.11
CA ILE A 7 -25.84 -64.71 -8.11
C ILE A 7 -24.79 -63.85 -8.83
N TRP A 8 -24.98 -62.54 -8.87
CA TRP A 8 -23.97 -61.58 -9.31
C TRP A 8 -23.07 -61.20 -8.12
N PRO A 9 -21.73 -61.26 -8.24
CA PRO A 9 -20.86 -60.78 -7.19
C PRO A 9 -20.79 -59.24 -7.23
N SER A 10 -21.22 -58.62 -6.14
CA SER A 10 -21.05 -57.19 -5.87
C SER A 10 -19.57 -56.85 -5.80
N THR A 11 -19.06 -56.18 -6.82
CA THR A 11 -17.69 -55.63 -6.80
C THR A 11 -17.75 -54.31 -6.04
N LEU A 12 -17.32 -54.32 -4.77
CA LEU A 12 -17.21 -53.13 -3.94
C LEU A 12 -16.01 -52.31 -4.43
N LEU A 13 -16.27 -51.31 -5.28
CA LEU A 13 -15.26 -50.34 -5.70
C LEU A 13 -14.99 -49.39 -4.52
N VAL A 14 -13.97 -49.70 -3.71
CA VAL A 14 -13.44 -48.77 -2.72
C VAL A 14 -12.74 -47.65 -3.47
N LEU A 15 -13.45 -46.56 -3.71
CA LEU A 15 -12.86 -45.27 -4.07
C LEU A 15 -12.01 -44.81 -2.89
N LEU A 16 -10.71 -45.12 -2.93
CA LEU A 16 -9.71 -44.39 -2.16
C LEU A 16 -9.71 -42.94 -2.65
N VAL A 17 -10.47 -42.08 -1.96
CA VAL A 17 -10.26 -40.65 -2.03
C VAL A 17 -8.93 -40.37 -1.32
N LEU A 18 -7.84 -40.40 -2.07
CA LEU A 18 -6.57 -39.80 -1.66
C LEU A 18 -6.74 -38.28 -1.64
N ASN A 19 -7.44 -37.76 -0.63
CA ASN A 19 -7.29 -36.36 -0.23
C ASN A 19 -6.05 -36.26 0.66
N ALA A 20 -4.88 -36.44 0.06
CA ALA A 20 -3.65 -35.94 0.63
C ALA A 20 -3.55 -34.46 0.23
N ASN A 21 -4.13 -33.57 1.04
CA ASN A 21 -3.77 -32.16 1.02
C ASN A 21 -2.29 -32.09 1.41
N VAL A 22 -1.40 -32.07 0.42
CA VAL A 22 0.04 -31.95 0.64
C VAL A 22 0.30 -30.56 1.19
N PHE A 23 0.86 -30.48 2.40
CA PHE A 23 1.40 -29.25 2.96
C PHE A 23 2.65 -28.87 2.16
N ALA A 24 2.44 -28.15 1.07
CA ALA A 24 3.52 -27.53 0.31
C ALA A 24 4.06 -26.33 1.10
N ALA A 25 5.38 -26.20 1.14
CA ALA A 25 6.06 -25.09 1.80
C ALA A 25 7.26 -24.63 0.97
N GLN A 26 7.06 -24.48 -0.35
CA GLN A 26 8.01 -23.81 -1.21
C GLN A 26 8.10 -22.33 -0.81
N ILE A 27 9.32 -21.86 -0.66
CA ILE A 27 9.62 -20.45 -0.42
C ILE A 27 9.45 -19.71 -1.74
N LEU A 28 8.50 -18.77 -1.78
CA LEU A 28 8.19 -18.01 -2.98
C LEU A 28 9.05 -16.76 -3.10
N TRP A 29 9.15 -15.99 -2.00
CA TRP A 29 9.90 -14.74 -1.91
C TRP A 29 10.02 -14.27 -0.46
N THR A 30 10.76 -13.19 -0.25
CA THR A 30 10.99 -12.57 1.06
C THR A 30 10.86 -11.06 0.98
N GLN A 31 10.40 -10.44 2.06
CA GLN A 31 10.44 -9.00 2.28
C GLN A 31 11.00 -8.69 3.64
N TYR A 32 11.75 -7.60 3.77
CA TYR A 32 12.31 -7.22 5.06
C TYR A 32 12.26 -5.71 5.27
N CYS A 33 12.37 -5.32 6.54
CA CYS A 33 12.64 -3.95 6.92
C CYS A 33 13.63 -3.95 8.10
N GLN A 34 14.41 -2.88 8.23
CA GLN A 34 15.30 -2.69 9.37
C GLN A 34 15.12 -1.30 9.96
N HIS A 35 14.97 -1.23 11.28
CA HIS A 35 14.63 -0.02 12.02
C HIS A 35 15.36 -0.03 13.36
N GLN A 36 16.19 0.99 13.63
CA GLN A 36 16.82 1.19 14.95
C GLN A 36 17.47 -0.07 15.56
N GLY A 37 18.19 -0.85 14.73
CA GLY A 37 18.85 -2.07 15.20
C GLY A 37 17.91 -3.27 15.38
N LYS A 38 16.71 -3.23 14.81
CA LYS A 38 15.80 -4.39 14.70
C LYS A 38 15.57 -4.71 13.23
N LEU A 39 15.71 -5.97 12.86
CA LEU A 39 15.35 -6.50 11.54
C LEU A 39 14.09 -7.34 11.67
N LYS A 40 13.17 -7.17 10.73
CA LYS A 40 12.09 -8.13 10.48
C LYS A 40 12.17 -8.65 9.05
N LEU A 41 12.14 -9.97 8.89
CA LEU A 41 12.08 -10.67 7.61
C LEU A 41 10.80 -11.49 7.56
N LEU A 42 9.90 -11.18 6.64
CA LEU A 42 8.73 -11.98 6.34
C LEU A 42 9.02 -12.86 5.11
N VAL A 43 8.91 -14.17 5.29
CA VAL A 43 9.06 -15.18 4.23
C VAL A 43 7.66 -15.58 3.77
N HIS A 44 7.43 -15.58 2.46
CA HIS A 44 6.16 -15.98 1.84
C HIS A 44 6.27 -17.37 1.22
N LEU A 45 5.28 -18.21 1.47
CA LEU A 45 5.25 -19.63 1.06
C LEU A 45 4.01 -19.97 0.21
N ASP A 46 4.03 -21.14 -0.42
CA ASP A 46 2.94 -21.66 -1.25
C ASP A 46 1.87 -22.46 -0.48
N THR A 47 2.01 -22.55 0.85
CA THR A 47 1.09 -23.26 1.76
C THR A 47 -0.38 -22.93 1.51
N ASP A 48 -1.23 -23.96 1.48
CA ASP A 48 -2.67 -23.80 1.29
C ASP A 48 -3.34 -23.57 2.65
N PRO A 49 -3.95 -22.40 2.91
CA PRO A 49 -4.59 -22.10 4.20
C PRO A 49 -5.81 -22.99 4.49
N THR A 50 -6.35 -23.69 3.48
CA THR A 50 -7.47 -24.64 3.64
C THR A 50 -7.02 -26.06 3.97
N ALA A 51 -5.72 -26.35 3.88
CA ALA A 51 -5.17 -27.66 4.21
C ALA A 51 -4.95 -27.82 5.72
N GLN A 52 -5.13 -29.04 6.22
CA GLN A 52 -4.68 -29.36 7.58
C GLN A 52 -3.15 -29.34 7.62
N THR A 53 -2.58 -28.67 8.62
CA THR A 53 -1.13 -28.67 8.86
C THR A 53 -0.70 -30.04 9.41
N PRO A 54 0.11 -30.84 8.69
CA PRO A 54 0.55 -32.15 9.16
C PRO A 54 1.43 -32.04 10.41
N ALA A 55 1.32 -33.02 11.30
CA ALA A 55 2.28 -33.19 12.38
C ALA A 55 3.70 -33.38 11.80
N GLY A 56 4.67 -32.61 12.29
CA GLY A 56 6.05 -32.64 11.78
C GLY A 56 6.31 -31.80 10.53
N SER A 57 5.42 -30.85 10.21
CA SER A 57 5.67 -29.85 9.16
C SER A 57 7.02 -29.16 9.36
N GLN A 58 7.81 -29.06 8.30
CA GLN A 58 9.16 -28.50 8.38
C GLN A 58 9.09 -27.00 8.67
N PRO A 59 9.82 -26.49 9.68
CA PRO A 59 9.85 -25.07 9.95
C PRO A 59 10.69 -24.34 8.90
N VAL A 60 10.52 -23.02 8.83
CA VAL A 60 11.41 -22.15 8.06
C VAL A 60 12.63 -21.84 8.93
N LYS A 61 13.82 -21.99 8.36
CA LYS A 61 15.09 -21.67 9.04
C LYS A 61 15.76 -20.49 8.35
N LEU A 62 16.24 -19.53 9.14
CA LEU A 62 17.03 -18.40 8.68
C LEU A 62 18.51 -18.66 8.98
N TRP A 63 19.33 -18.61 7.94
CA TRP A 63 20.77 -18.75 8.00
C TRP A 63 21.42 -17.44 7.61
N LEU A 64 22.49 -17.06 8.31
CA LEU A 64 23.23 -15.82 8.07
C LEU A 64 24.70 -16.11 7.86
N ARG A 65 25.35 -15.26 7.06
CA ARG A 65 26.81 -15.17 7.00
C ARG A 65 27.26 -13.77 6.63
N GLU A 66 28.41 -13.37 7.15
CA GLU A 66 28.94 -12.01 6.96
C GLU A 66 29.56 -11.83 5.56
N LYS A 67 30.19 -12.87 5.02
CA LYS A 67 30.92 -12.87 3.75
C LYS A 67 30.65 -14.16 2.97
N SER A 68 31.02 -14.18 1.69
CA SER A 68 30.73 -15.30 0.78
C SER A 68 31.51 -16.59 1.08
N ASP A 69 32.65 -16.47 1.76
CA ASP A 69 33.55 -17.54 2.19
C ASP A 69 33.27 -18.02 3.62
N ALA A 70 32.49 -17.28 4.39
CA ALA A 70 32.07 -17.68 5.72
C ALA A 70 31.02 -18.81 5.68
N GLU A 71 31.06 -19.67 6.70
CA GLU A 71 30.06 -20.71 6.91
C GLU A 71 28.69 -20.12 7.25
N TRP A 72 27.63 -20.78 6.78
CA TRP A 72 26.26 -20.43 7.14
C TRP A 72 25.99 -20.76 8.60
N GLN A 73 25.58 -19.76 9.36
CA GLN A 73 25.18 -19.92 10.77
C GLN A 73 23.66 -19.91 10.87
N LEU A 74 23.09 -20.91 11.52
CA LEU A 74 21.65 -20.92 11.82
C LEU A 74 21.35 -19.78 12.80
N ALA A 75 20.60 -18.79 12.35
CA ALA A 75 20.27 -17.63 13.16
C ALA A 75 18.95 -17.79 13.92
N ASP A 76 17.95 -18.41 13.30
CA ASP A 76 16.63 -18.60 13.90
C ASP A 76 15.79 -19.66 13.14
N THR A 77 14.72 -20.14 13.76
CA THR A 77 13.76 -21.10 13.18
C THR A 77 12.34 -20.70 13.57
N GLN A 78 11.45 -20.56 12.58
CA GLN A 78 10.07 -20.13 12.76
C GLN A 78 9.10 -21.13 12.13
N PRO A 79 7.94 -21.42 12.76
CA PRO A 79 6.90 -22.20 12.13
C PRO A 79 6.29 -21.41 10.96
N VAL A 80 5.70 -22.15 10.01
CA VAL A 80 4.84 -21.54 8.99
C VAL A 80 3.50 -21.21 9.63
N ASP A 81 3.04 -19.98 9.50
CA ASP A 81 1.64 -19.62 9.73
C ASP A 81 0.80 -20.12 8.55
N PRO A 82 -0.08 -21.10 8.75
CA PRO A 82 -0.85 -21.69 7.65
C PRO A 82 -1.86 -20.72 7.05
N LEU A 83 -2.38 -19.76 7.83
CA LEU A 83 -3.44 -18.87 7.35
C LEU A 83 -2.89 -17.82 6.38
N THR A 84 -1.76 -17.21 6.75
CA THR A 84 -1.08 -16.20 5.93
C THR A 84 -0.12 -16.81 4.92
N ALA A 85 0.23 -18.09 5.08
CA ALA A 85 1.30 -18.77 4.35
C ALA A 85 2.64 -18.03 4.48
N THR A 86 2.97 -17.60 5.69
CA THR A 86 4.20 -16.84 5.97
C THR A 86 4.99 -17.38 7.15
N ALA A 87 6.25 -16.95 7.28
CA ALA A 87 7.03 -17.06 8.50
C ALA A 87 7.73 -15.73 8.79
N LEU A 88 7.51 -15.16 9.98
CA LEU A 88 8.11 -13.89 10.40
C LEU A 88 9.30 -14.14 11.31
N PHE A 89 10.48 -13.68 10.90
CA PHE A 89 11.67 -13.62 11.73
C PHE A 89 11.83 -12.21 12.30
N VAL A 90 12.15 -12.12 13.59
CA VAL A 90 12.43 -10.85 14.27
C VAL A 90 13.80 -10.94 14.94
N ARG A 91 14.72 -10.08 14.52
CA ARG A 91 16.10 -10.07 15.02
C ARG A 91 16.38 -8.74 15.75
N PRO A 92 16.43 -8.74 17.09
CA PRO A 92 16.98 -7.60 17.83
C PRO A 92 18.49 -7.49 17.61
N ASP A 93 19.08 -6.37 18.05
CA ASP A 93 20.53 -6.09 18.01
C ASP A 93 21.14 -6.28 16.61
N TRP A 94 20.36 -5.94 15.58
CA TRP A 94 20.71 -6.08 14.18
C TRP A 94 21.81 -5.10 13.76
N PRO A 95 22.92 -5.56 13.14
CA PRO A 95 24.02 -4.72 12.68
C PRO A 95 23.66 -3.98 11.39
N ARG A 96 22.75 -2.99 11.47
CA ARG A 96 22.14 -2.31 10.31
C ARG A 96 23.12 -1.62 9.35
N LYS A 97 24.34 -1.33 9.78
CA LYS A 97 25.40 -0.71 8.93
C LYS A 97 26.28 -1.73 8.21
N SER A 98 26.03 -3.01 8.42
CA SER A 98 26.77 -4.09 7.78
C SER A 98 25.92 -4.76 6.71
N ARG A 99 26.56 -5.11 5.60
CA ARG A 99 25.95 -5.98 4.59
C ARG A 99 25.99 -7.42 5.13
N VAL A 100 24.84 -8.10 5.18
CA VAL A 100 24.74 -9.49 5.67
C VAL A 100 24.07 -10.35 4.61
N LEU A 101 24.67 -11.50 4.29
CA LEU A 101 24.04 -12.48 3.41
C LEU A 101 23.07 -13.34 4.21
N PHE A 102 21.92 -13.66 3.62
CA PHE A 102 20.96 -14.56 4.24
C PHE A 102 20.54 -15.68 3.29
N GLN A 103 20.15 -16.80 3.89
CA GLN A 103 19.49 -17.91 3.22
C GLN A 103 18.30 -18.34 4.10
N VAL A 104 17.18 -18.62 3.47
CA VAL A 104 16.02 -19.23 4.10
C VAL A 104 15.81 -20.62 3.52
N THR A 105 15.47 -21.59 4.38
CA THR A 105 15.21 -22.98 3.98
C THR A 105 13.95 -23.51 4.63
N CYS A 106 13.16 -24.28 3.89
CA CYS A 106 12.00 -25.02 4.40
C CYS A 106 11.91 -26.36 3.65
N GLY A 107 12.17 -27.47 4.34
CA GLY A 107 12.38 -28.76 3.67
C GLY A 107 13.51 -28.67 2.64
N GLU A 108 13.22 -29.02 1.39
CA GLU A 108 14.15 -28.93 0.25
C GLU A 108 14.15 -27.53 -0.42
N SER A 109 13.17 -26.67 -0.09
CA SER A 109 13.09 -25.33 -0.67
C SER A 109 14.14 -24.42 -0.06
N THR A 110 14.81 -23.65 -0.91
CA THR A 110 15.77 -22.62 -0.47
C THR A 110 15.64 -21.34 -1.27
N SER A 111 15.85 -20.21 -0.61
CA SER A 111 16.01 -18.89 -1.24
C SER A 111 17.10 -18.12 -0.51
N ALA A 112 17.82 -17.25 -1.22
CA ALA A 112 18.92 -16.47 -0.67
C ALA A 112 18.82 -15.01 -1.11
N GLY A 113 19.38 -14.13 -0.30
CA GLY A 113 19.39 -12.70 -0.56
C GLY A 113 20.43 -11.97 0.27
N VAL A 114 20.25 -10.66 0.36
CA VAL A 114 21.18 -9.78 1.06
C VAL A 114 20.38 -8.81 1.90
N PHE A 115 20.72 -8.69 3.17
CA PHE A 115 20.37 -7.51 3.95
C PHE A 115 21.38 -6.42 3.64
N ARG A 116 20.94 -5.38 2.93
CA ARG A 116 21.78 -4.22 2.62
C ARG A 116 22.22 -3.51 3.90
N ALA A 117 23.45 -3.00 3.85
CA ALA A 117 23.89 -2.00 4.80
C ALA A 117 23.04 -0.74 4.60
N GLU A 118 22.46 -0.24 5.69
CA GLU A 118 21.76 1.03 5.68
C GLU A 118 22.72 2.17 5.31
N PRO A 119 22.36 3.04 4.33
CA PRO A 119 23.18 4.19 3.97
C PRO A 119 23.59 5.05 5.16
N ASN A 120 24.75 5.70 5.07
CA ASN A 120 25.19 6.61 6.12
C ASN A 120 24.23 7.81 6.22
N GLN A 121 24.12 8.40 7.42
CA GLN A 121 23.11 9.43 7.71
C GLN A 121 23.17 10.67 6.79
N GLN A 122 24.33 10.97 6.22
CA GLN A 122 24.56 12.12 5.35
C GLN A 122 24.66 11.73 3.87
N SER A 123 24.50 10.45 3.53
CA SER A 123 24.50 9.98 2.15
C SER A 123 23.13 10.20 1.51
N VAL A 124 23.10 10.32 0.18
CA VAL A 124 21.84 10.34 -0.55
C VAL A 124 21.14 9.00 -0.36
N LEU A 125 19.91 9.01 0.15
CA LEU A 125 19.04 7.85 0.18
C LEU A 125 18.17 7.85 -1.08
N LYS A 126 18.31 6.81 -1.90
CA LYS A 126 17.50 6.61 -3.11
C LYS A 126 16.31 5.70 -2.82
N VAL A 127 15.11 6.17 -3.13
CA VAL A 127 13.86 5.44 -2.88
C VAL A 127 13.11 5.25 -4.20
N ALA A 128 12.58 4.04 -4.43
CA ALA A 128 11.61 3.79 -5.48
C ALA A 128 10.18 3.78 -4.89
N GLY A 129 9.25 4.49 -5.52
CA GLY A 129 7.85 4.60 -5.10
C GLY A 129 6.89 4.06 -6.15
N LEU A 130 6.02 3.12 -5.75
CA LEU A 130 5.10 2.41 -6.64
C LEU A 130 3.69 2.31 -6.04
N SER A 131 2.66 2.25 -6.90
CA SER A 131 1.27 2.04 -6.49
C SER A 131 0.41 1.51 -7.66
N CYS A 132 -0.76 0.93 -7.34
CA CYS A 132 -1.79 0.54 -8.31
C CYS A 132 -1.32 -0.49 -9.36
N HIS A 133 -1.25 -1.76 -8.92
CA HIS A 133 -0.62 -2.90 -9.60
C HIS A 133 -1.63 -3.90 -10.18
N LYS A 134 -2.59 -3.44 -10.98
CA LYS A 134 -3.53 -4.33 -11.67
C LYS A 134 -2.82 -5.29 -12.63
N ASP A 135 -3.34 -6.50 -12.83
CA ASP A 135 -2.76 -7.57 -13.66
C ASP A 135 -2.50 -7.25 -15.15
N ILE A 136 -2.85 -6.06 -15.63
CA ILE A 136 -2.66 -5.60 -17.00
C ILE A 136 -1.17 -5.56 -17.36
N GLY A 137 -0.76 -6.35 -18.34
CA GLY A 137 0.63 -6.38 -18.82
C GLY A 137 1.60 -7.11 -17.87
N TRP A 138 1.09 -7.82 -16.86
CA TRP A 138 1.90 -8.68 -16.00
C TRP A 138 2.72 -9.66 -16.88
N PRO A 139 4.02 -9.90 -16.62
CA PRO A 139 4.76 -9.61 -15.39
C PRO A 139 5.66 -8.36 -15.40
N TRP A 140 5.39 -7.34 -16.23
CA TRP A 140 6.10 -6.02 -16.21
C TRP A 140 7.63 -6.05 -16.21
N LYS A 141 8.25 -7.10 -16.78
CA LYS A 141 9.71 -7.38 -16.66
C LYS A 141 10.60 -6.19 -17.01
N GLU A 142 10.28 -5.47 -18.08
CA GLU A 142 11.07 -4.33 -18.55
C GLU A 142 11.00 -3.14 -17.58
N ALA A 143 9.80 -2.82 -17.09
CA ALA A 143 9.61 -1.76 -16.09
C ALA A 143 10.32 -2.09 -14.77
N ILE A 144 10.17 -3.32 -14.27
CA ILE A 144 10.83 -3.74 -13.03
C ILE A 144 12.35 -3.77 -13.20
N ALA A 145 12.87 -4.20 -14.36
CA ALA A 145 14.30 -4.15 -14.66
C ALA A 145 14.83 -2.71 -14.65
N GLU A 146 14.06 -1.74 -15.16
CA GLU A 146 14.44 -0.32 -15.10
C GLU A 146 14.45 0.19 -13.64
N VAL A 147 13.42 -0.13 -12.84
CA VAL A 147 13.40 0.20 -11.40
C VAL A 147 14.63 -0.36 -10.68
N ILE A 148 14.98 -1.63 -10.94
CA ILE A 148 16.17 -2.28 -10.37
C ILE A 148 17.45 -1.58 -10.84
N SER A 149 17.50 -1.13 -12.10
CA SER A 149 18.69 -0.45 -12.67
C SER A 149 19.00 0.90 -12.02
N HIS A 150 17.99 1.55 -11.43
CA HIS A 150 18.21 2.73 -10.60
C HIS A 150 18.94 2.41 -9.30
N ASP A 151 19.01 1.15 -8.88
CA ASP A 151 19.55 0.67 -7.60
C ASP A 151 19.04 1.48 -6.40
N PRO A 152 17.72 1.44 -6.12
CA PRO A 152 17.17 2.08 -4.94
C PRO A 152 17.68 1.39 -3.67
N ASP A 153 17.88 2.19 -2.61
CA ASP A 153 18.25 1.73 -1.28
C ASP A 153 17.04 1.25 -0.46
N LEU A 154 15.84 1.69 -0.84
CA LEU A 154 14.55 1.45 -0.19
C LEU A 154 13.43 1.43 -1.25
N VAL A 155 12.42 0.60 -1.06
CA VAL A 155 11.23 0.56 -1.92
C VAL A 155 9.99 0.88 -1.09
N ILE A 156 9.08 1.69 -1.65
CA ILE A 156 7.79 2.05 -1.05
C ILE A 156 6.66 1.64 -1.98
N PHE A 157 5.71 0.87 -1.46
CA PHE A 157 4.44 0.57 -2.10
C PHE A 157 3.30 1.23 -1.30
N THR A 158 2.56 2.14 -1.92
CA THR A 158 1.52 2.94 -1.23
C THR A 158 0.12 2.35 -1.34
N GLY A 159 0.01 1.04 -1.59
CA GLY A 159 -1.27 0.34 -1.72
C GLY A 159 -1.66 -0.02 -3.15
N ASP A 160 -2.77 -0.75 -3.27
CA ASP A 160 -3.23 -1.43 -4.48
C ASP A 160 -2.14 -2.35 -5.05
N GLN A 161 -1.58 -3.22 -4.22
CA GLN A 161 -0.66 -4.27 -4.68
C GLN A 161 -1.41 -5.36 -5.46
N ILE A 162 -2.69 -5.57 -5.16
CA ILE A 162 -3.58 -6.47 -5.91
C ILE A 162 -4.98 -5.87 -6.06
N TYR A 163 -5.72 -6.28 -7.09
CA TYR A 163 -7.16 -6.03 -7.22
C TYR A 163 -7.96 -7.31 -7.02
N GLU A 164 -9.18 -7.17 -6.52
CA GLU A 164 -10.04 -8.26 -6.04
C GLU A 164 -10.47 -9.27 -7.11
N ASN A 165 -10.29 -8.95 -8.39
CA ASN A 165 -10.61 -9.82 -9.53
C ASN A 165 -9.40 -10.13 -10.44
N ASP A 166 -8.19 -9.80 -10.00
CA ASP A 166 -6.98 -10.01 -10.80
C ASP A 166 -6.69 -11.50 -11.06
N TYR A 167 -5.93 -11.74 -12.13
CA TYR A 167 -5.37 -13.05 -12.51
C TYR A 167 -6.42 -14.13 -12.78
N GLY A 168 -7.61 -13.71 -13.25
CA GLY A 168 -8.73 -14.61 -13.49
C GLY A 168 -9.24 -15.31 -12.23
N SER A 169 -8.94 -14.76 -11.04
CA SER A 169 -9.36 -15.26 -9.74
C SER A 169 -10.52 -14.40 -9.21
N PRO A 170 -11.78 -14.83 -9.36
CA PRO A 170 -12.92 -14.02 -8.91
C PRO A 170 -12.85 -13.73 -7.42
N MET A 171 -13.25 -12.53 -7.01
CA MET A 171 -13.25 -12.13 -5.61
C MET A 171 -14.08 -13.08 -4.74
N PHE A 172 -13.54 -13.45 -3.57
CA PHE A 172 -14.29 -14.11 -2.51
C PHE A 172 -14.14 -13.34 -1.19
N ARG A 173 -15.28 -12.86 -0.65
CA ARG A 173 -15.33 -12.08 0.60
C ARG A 173 -15.85 -12.95 1.76
N PRO A 174 -14.97 -13.53 2.60
CA PRO A 174 -15.42 -14.37 3.71
C PRO A 174 -16.19 -13.55 4.74
N GLN A 175 -17.37 -14.03 5.13
CA GLN A 175 -18.25 -13.36 6.10
C GLN A 175 -18.17 -13.97 7.50
N THR A 176 -17.91 -15.27 7.56
CA THR A 176 -17.80 -16.04 8.80
C THR A 176 -16.36 -16.48 9.05
N LYS A 177 -16.04 -16.76 10.31
CA LYS A 177 -14.72 -17.29 10.69
C LYS A 177 -14.36 -18.59 9.95
N ALA A 178 -15.35 -19.45 9.68
CA ALA A 178 -15.13 -20.71 8.96
C ALA A 178 -14.74 -20.50 7.49
N GLU A 179 -15.13 -19.38 6.88
CA GLU A 179 -14.80 -19.05 5.48
C GLU A 179 -13.42 -18.39 5.34
N VAL A 180 -12.84 -17.88 6.44
CA VAL A 180 -11.57 -17.13 6.43
C VAL A 180 -10.44 -17.88 5.72
N PRO A 181 -10.19 -19.18 5.95
CA PRO A 181 -9.19 -19.94 5.20
C PRO A 181 -9.41 -19.96 3.68
N ALA A 182 -10.66 -20.15 3.24
CA ALA A 182 -10.99 -20.13 1.81
C ALA A 182 -10.84 -18.72 1.21
N GLY A 183 -11.18 -17.68 1.99
CA GLY A 183 -10.89 -16.28 1.68
C GLY A 183 -9.40 -16.02 1.49
N MET A 184 -8.56 -16.52 2.41
CA MET A 184 -7.12 -16.36 2.31
C MET A 184 -6.54 -17.13 1.12
N LYS A 185 -7.06 -18.31 0.77
CA LYS A 185 -6.65 -19.01 -0.46
C LYS A 185 -6.93 -18.18 -1.72
N ASN A 186 -8.09 -17.53 -1.78
CA ASN A 186 -8.47 -16.64 -2.87
C ASN A 186 -7.54 -15.42 -2.97
N TYR A 187 -7.24 -14.79 -1.83
CA TYR A 187 -6.29 -13.69 -1.70
C TYR A 187 -4.88 -14.11 -2.12
N LEU A 188 -4.35 -15.19 -1.55
CA LEU A 188 -2.98 -15.66 -1.77
C LEU A 188 -2.73 -16.02 -3.23
N THR A 189 -3.74 -16.47 -3.97
CA THR A 189 -3.64 -16.71 -5.42
C THR A 189 -3.18 -15.45 -6.17
N LYS A 190 -3.70 -14.28 -5.79
CA LYS A 190 -3.36 -12.98 -6.38
C LYS A 190 -2.06 -12.43 -5.81
N TRP A 191 -1.93 -12.48 -4.49
CA TRP A 191 -0.75 -12.00 -3.77
C TRP A 191 0.55 -12.67 -4.24
N ARG A 192 0.50 -13.97 -4.54
CA ARG A 192 1.65 -14.71 -5.07
C ARG A 192 2.11 -14.20 -6.44
N LYS A 193 1.18 -13.70 -7.28
CA LYS A 193 1.51 -13.11 -8.59
C LYS A 193 2.17 -11.74 -8.47
N PHE A 194 1.74 -10.94 -7.50
CA PHE A 194 2.44 -9.70 -7.13
C PHE A 194 3.86 -10.01 -6.66
N GLY A 195 4.01 -10.94 -5.70
CA GLY A 195 5.31 -11.38 -5.21
C GLY A 195 6.22 -11.93 -6.32
N GLU A 196 5.68 -12.74 -7.24
CA GLU A 196 6.42 -13.27 -8.39
C GLU A 196 7.02 -12.16 -9.27
N ALA A 197 6.27 -11.08 -9.50
CA ALA A 197 6.74 -9.95 -10.29
C ALA A 197 7.85 -9.17 -9.58
N PHE A 198 7.68 -8.86 -8.29
CA PHE A 198 8.56 -7.93 -7.56
C PHE A 198 9.63 -8.60 -6.70
N ARG A 199 9.67 -9.94 -6.58
CA ARG A 199 10.63 -10.64 -5.68
C ARG A 199 12.07 -10.25 -5.93
N GLU A 200 12.49 -10.02 -7.17
CA GLU A 200 13.87 -9.64 -7.49
C GLU A 200 14.21 -8.24 -6.97
N LEU A 201 13.25 -7.30 -7.06
CA LEU A 201 13.39 -5.97 -6.50
C LEU A 201 13.46 -6.04 -4.97
N MET A 202 12.55 -6.78 -4.32
CA MET A 202 12.46 -6.85 -2.85
C MET A 202 13.50 -7.78 -2.20
N ARG A 203 14.19 -8.64 -2.96
CA ARG A 203 15.15 -9.64 -2.44
C ARG A 203 16.26 -9.03 -1.59
N ASP A 204 16.66 -7.79 -1.91
CA ASP A 204 17.76 -7.12 -1.22
C ASP A 204 17.48 -5.66 -0.83
N ARG A 205 16.29 -5.12 -1.09
CA ARG A 205 15.91 -3.78 -0.64
C ARG A 205 14.92 -3.87 0.54
N PRO A 206 15.15 -3.14 1.64
CA PRO A 206 14.10 -2.96 2.63
C PRO A 206 12.86 -2.35 1.97
N THR A 207 11.68 -2.80 2.39
CA THR A 207 10.41 -2.46 1.74
C THR A 207 9.44 -1.88 2.76
N ILE A 208 8.96 -0.66 2.51
CA ILE A 208 7.75 -0.12 3.13
C ILE A 208 6.58 -0.50 2.24
N MET A 209 5.57 -1.15 2.81
CA MET A 209 4.35 -1.49 2.11
C MET A 209 3.17 -1.22 3.01
N ILE A 210 2.20 -0.49 2.51
CA ILE A 210 0.92 -0.24 3.16
C ILE A 210 -0.21 -0.69 2.24
N THR A 211 -1.39 -0.87 2.82
CA THR A 211 -2.60 -1.32 2.12
C THR A 211 -3.45 -0.13 1.67
N ASP A 212 -4.12 -0.31 0.54
CA ASP A 212 -5.26 0.52 0.15
C ASP A 212 -6.57 -0.29 0.26
N ASP A 213 -7.63 0.18 -0.39
CA ASP A 213 -8.95 -0.40 -0.44
C ASP A 213 -8.98 -1.76 -1.16
N HIS A 214 -8.35 -1.88 -2.34
CA HIS A 214 -8.39 -3.10 -3.13
C HIS A 214 -7.64 -4.28 -2.49
N ASP A 215 -6.61 -3.99 -1.68
CA ASP A 215 -5.82 -5.02 -0.99
C ASP A 215 -6.63 -5.81 0.06
N VAL A 216 -7.72 -5.22 0.54
CA VAL A 216 -8.67 -5.82 1.48
C VAL A 216 -10.04 -6.06 0.84
N PHE A 217 -10.09 -6.09 -0.49
CA PHE A 217 -11.29 -6.35 -1.29
C PHE A 217 -12.46 -5.40 -0.97
N ALA A 218 -12.17 -4.14 -0.66
CA ALA A 218 -13.14 -3.06 -0.56
C ALA A 218 -12.97 -2.15 -1.78
N ASN A 219 -14.00 -1.99 -2.61
CA ASN A 219 -13.92 -1.14 -3.80
C ASN A 219 -14.18 0.31 -3.38
N ASP A 220 -13.17 1.06 -2.95
CA ASP A 220 -13.19 2.24 -2.07
C ASP A 220 -13.39 1.85 -0.59
N LEU A 221 -12.54 2.34 0.30
CA LEU A 221 -12.58 2.01 1.73
C LEU A 221 -12.69 3.23 2.64
N TRP A 222 -13.82 3.32 3.34
CA TRP A 222 -13.97 4.10 4.57
C TRP A 222 -14.03 3.13 5.74
N GLY A 223 -12.88 2.81 6.34
CA GLY A 223 -12.77 1.75 7.33
C GLY A 223 -13.56 2.01 8.61
N ASN A 224 -14.01 3.24 8.85
CA ASN A 224 -14.88 3.63 9.96
C ASN A 224 -14.40 3.07 11.32
N GLY A 225 -13.09 3.10 11.54
CA GLY A 225 -12.46 2.64 12.77
C GLY A 225 -12.37 1.12 12.93
N GLY A 226 -12.45 0.34 11.84
CA GLY A 226 -12.28 -1.11 11.87
C GLY A 226 -13.55 -1.90 12.15
N VAL A 227 -14.74 -1.30 11.99
CA VAL A 227 -16.03 -2.00 12.15
C VAL A 227 -16.35 -2.85 10.93
N ARG A 228 -17.23 -3.84 11.09
CA ARG A 228 -17.82 -4.61 9.98
C ARG A 228 -18.86 -3.78 9.27
N MET A 229 -18.82 -3.83 7.94
CA MET A 229 -19.79 -3.17 7.09
C MET A 229 -21.19 -3.79 7.28
N GLN A 230 -22.18 -2.99 7.72
CA GLN A 230 -23.56 -3.43 7.98
C GLN A 230 -24.57 -3.04 6.88
N GLY A 231 -24.11 -2.34 5.83
CA GLY A 231 -24.98 -1.80 4.78
C GLY A 231 -24.31 -1.74 3.42
N SER A 232 -24.63 -0.72 2.63
CA SER A 232 -23.87 -0.43 1.41
C SER A 232 -22.44 -0.06 1.78
N ARG A 233 -21.52 -0.18 0.83
CA ARG A 233 -20.12 0.23 1.01
C ARG A 233 -19.95 1.62 1.64
N THR A 234 -20.79 2.56 1.23
CA THR A 234 -20.78 3.94 1.70
C THR A 234 -21.21 4.13 3.16
N THR A 235 -21.65 3.07 3.85
CA THR A 235 -21.82 3.08 5.32
C THR A 235 -20.52 2.86 6.08
N GLY A 236 -19.44 2.55 5.35
CA GLY A 236 -18.12 2.27 5.92
C GLY A 236 -18.02 0.92 6.60
N GLY A 237 -16.81 0.65 7.09
CA GLY A 237 -16.40 -0.63 7.64
C GLY A 237 -15.83 -1.59 6.59
N TYR A 238 -15.35 -2.72 7.07
CA TYR A 238 -14.74 -3.76 6.25
C TYR A 238 -15.78 -4.76 5.74
N PRO A 239 -15.72 -5.14 4.44
CA PRO A 239 -16.71 -6.03 3.85
C PRO A 239 -16.47 -7.52 4.19
N THR A 240 -15.37 -7.86 4.86
CA THR A 240 -14.94 -9.22 5.20
C THR A 240 -14.73 -9.41 6.70
N HIS A 241 -14.69 -10.66 7.16
CA HIS A 241 -14.43 -11.01 8.55
C HIS A 241 -13.10 -10.41 9.05
N PRO A 242 -13.01 -9.88 10.29
CA PRO A 242 -11.81 -9.21 10.81
C PRO A 242 -10.56 -10.10 10.77
N ASP A 243 -10.67 -11.39 11.09
CA ASP A 243 -9.54 -12.34 10.98
C ASP A 243 -8.94 -12.38 9.55
N TRP A 244 -9.77 -12.25 8.51
CA TRP A 244 -9.27 -12.18 7.13
C TRP A 244 -8.61 -10.84 6.84
N VAL A 245 -9.18 -9.73 7.31
CA VAL A 245 -8.60 -8.38 7.16
C VAL A 245 -7.20 -8.35 7.78
N ASN A 246 -7.08 -8.80 9.03
CA ASN A 246 -5.82 -8.84 9.76
C ASN A 246 -4.79 -9.72 9.04
N ALA A 247 -5.20 -10.86 8.49
CA ALA A 247 -4.32 -11.76 7.74
C ALA A 247 -3.84 -11.12 6.42
N ALA A 248 -4.75 -10.52 5.64
CA ALA A 248 -4.41 -9.82 4.39
C ALA A 248 -3.49 -8.61 4.63
N GLU A 249 -3.78 -7.78 5.62
CA GLU A 249 -2.93 -6.64 6.00
C GLU A 249 -1.56 -7.12 6.52
N PHE A 250 -1.51 -8.20 7.31
CA PHE A 250 -0.24 -8.74 7.82
C PHE A 250 0.68 -9.26 6.71
N THR A 251 0.14 -9.93 5.67
CA THR A 251 0.99 -10.40 4.56
C THR A 251 1.75 -9.27 3.87
N GLN A 252 1.20 -8.05 3.89
CA GLN A 252 1.79 -6.87 3.28
C GLN A 252 2.66 -6.08 4.25
N THR A 253 2.24 -5.98 5.52
CA THR A 253 2.83 -5.05 6.49
C THR A 253 3.67 -5.72 7.58
N GLY A 254 3.69 -7.05 7.67
CA GLY A 254 4.30 -7.79 8.78
C GLY A 254 5.82 -7.58 8.95
N ASN A 255 6.52 -7.12 7.91
CA ASN A 255 7.94 -6.73 7.98
C ASN A 255 8.17 -5.31 8.53
N LEU A 256 7.14 -4.46 8.62
CA LEU A 256 7.26 -3.12 9.15
C LEU A 256 7.64 -3.13 10.64
N PRO A 257 8.19 -2.01 11.17
CA PRO A 257 8.34 -1.81 12.62
C PRO A 257 7.04 -2.11 13.37
N ASP A 258 7.15 -2.41 14.67
CA ASP A 258 5.95 -2.70 15.47
C ASP A 258 4.97 -1.52 15.42
N ALA A 259 3.69 -1.85 15.29
CA ALA A 259 2.64 -0.86 15.15
C ALA A 259 2.49 -0.02 16.42
N ILE A 260 2.11 1.24 16.22
CA ILE A 260 1.77 2.15 17.29
C ILE A 260 0.27 1.98 17.55
N HIS A 261 -0.10 1.61 18.77
CA HIS A 261 -1.47 1.26 19.14
C HIS A 261 -2.15 0.24 18.18
N PRO A 262 -1.66 -1.02 18.15
CA PRO A 262 -2.13 -2.05 17.22
C PRO A 262 -3.61 -2.43 17.35
N GLY A 263 -4.32 -2.00 18.39
CA GLY A 263 -5.71 -2.37 18.62
C GLY A 263 -5.88 -3.58 19.55
N PRO A 264 -6.97 -4.36 19.42
CA PRO A 264 -7.94 -4.30 18.31
C PRO A 264 -8.73 -2.98 18.27
N HIS A 265 -9.17 -2.61 17.07
CA HIS A 265 -10.08 -1.51 16.78
C HIS A 265 -11.39 -2.06 16.23
N GLY A 266 -12.48 -1.32 16.40
CA GLY A 266 -13.81 -1.69 15.90
C GLY A 266 -14.19 -3.12 16.27
N ASP A 267 -14.44 -3.95 15.24
CA ASP A 267 -14.90 -5.33 15.39
C ASP A 267 -13.74 -6.35 15.41
N GLY A 268 -12.53 -5.93 15.79
CA GLY A 268 -11.36 -6.81 15.94
C GLY A 268 -10.27 -6.61 14.89
N VAL A 269 -10.30 -5.50 14.14
CA VAL A 269 -9.27 -5.17 13.14
C VAL A 269 -8.06 -4.54 13.84
N ALA A 270 -6.85 -5.01 13.51
CA ALA A 270 -5.60 -4.46 14.03
C ALA A 270 -5.14 -3.24 13.22
N ALA A 271 -4.29 -2.41 13.81
CA ALA A 271 -3.60 -1.31 13.13
C ALA A 271 -2.11 -1.66 12.94
N TYR A 272 -1.52 -1.17 11.85
CA TYR A 272 -0.11 -1.31 11.50
C TYR A 272 0.67 0.01 11.42
N TYR A 273 0.02 1.18 11.53
CA TYR A 273 0.71 2.47 11.41
C TYR A 273 1.89 2.59 12.38
N THR A 274 3.01 3.11 11.90
CA THR A 274 4.28 3.12 12.65
C THR A 274 5.25 4.14 12.08
N ALA A 275 6.47 4.20 12.62
CA ALA A 275 7.57 5.00 12.10
C ALA A 275 8.75 4.12 11.69
N LEU A 276 9.46 4.52 10.64
CA LEU A 276 10.72 3.92 10.22
C LEU A 276 11.82 4.99 10.21
N GLN A 277 13.06 4.60 10.50
CA GLN A 277 14.23 5.46 10.36
C GLN A 277 15.28 4.67 9.57
N TYR A 278 15.68 5.21 8.44
CA TYR A 278 16.57 4.54 7.51
C TYR A 278 17.35 5.55 6.68
N GLY A 279 18.68 5.43 6.61
CA GLY A 279 19.52 6.23 5.73
C GLY A 279 19.51 7.73 6.03
N GLY A 280 19.30 8.12 7.29
CA GLY A 280 19.18 9.53 7.68
C GLY A 280 17.81 10.18 7.38
N VAL A 281 16.82 9.39 6.98
CA VAL A 281 15.45 9.83 6.73
C VAL A 281 14.50 9.16 7.72
N ARG A 282 13.49 9.89 8.18
CA ARG A 282 12.40 9.36 9.01
C ARG A 282 11.13 9.24 8.20
N PHE A 283 10.43 8.13 8.31
CA PHE A 283 9.17 7.88 7.63
C PHE A 283 8.05 7.75 8.67
N ALA A 284 6.97 8.50 8.51
CA ALA A 284 5.69 8.21 9.15
C ALA A 284 4.87 7.35 8.20
N ILE A 285 4.48 6.15 8.63
CA ILE A 285 3.73 5.19 7.83
C ILE A 285 2.31 5.16 8.39
N LEU A 286 1.34 5.58 7.59
CA LEU A 286 -0.03 5.85 8.04
C LEU A 286 -1.05 4.81 7.51
N GLU A 287 -2.22 4.82 8.15
CA GLU A 287 -3.43 4.08 7.80
C GLU A 287 -4.59 5.07 7.65
N ASP A 288 -4.65 5.71 6.50
CA ASP A 288 -5.61 6.76 6.16
C ASP A 288 -6.95 6.24 5.63
N ARG A 289 -7.04 4.95 5.27
CA ARG A 289 -8.32 4.27 4.97
C ARG A 289 -9.04 3.75 6.22
N LYS A 290 -8.31 3.20 7.18
CA LYS A 290 -8.87 2.41 8.31
C LYS A 290 -9.79 3.21 9.22
N PHE A 291 -9.44 4.46 9.51
CA PHE A 291 -10.18 5.31 10.45
C PHE A 291 -11.08 6.33 9.76
N LYS A 292 -11.09 6.33 8.43
CA LYS A 292 -11.78 7.32 7.61
C LYS A 292 -13.30 7.24 7.78
N SER A 293 -13.94 8.39 7.99
CA SER A 293 -15.38 8.48 8.13
C SER A 293 -16.11 8.28 6.81
N PRO A 294 -17.21 7.50 6.79
CA PRO A 294 -17.91 7.16 5.57
C PRO A 294 -18.85 8.28 5.06
N PRO A 295 -19.13 8.33 3.74
CA PRO A 295 -20.04 9.31 3.13
C PRO A 295 -21.43 9.34 3.76
N SER A 296 -21.94 8.19 4.23
CA SER A 296 -23.27 8.11 4.81
C SER A 296 -23.44 8.95 6.08
N GLU A 297 -22.35 9.37 6.74
CA GLU A 297 -22.42 10.27 7.90
C GLU A 297 -23.05 11.62 7.56
N VAL A 298 -22.94 12.04 6.29
CA VAL A 298 -23.36 13.39 5.85
C VAL A 298 -24.24 13.40 4.61
N ILE A 299 -24.18 12.36 3.76
CA ILE A 299 -24.98 12.27 2.54
C ILE A 299 -25.93 11.08 2.65
N LYS A 300 -27.24 11.33 2.55
CA LYS A 300 -28.28 10.27 2.57
C LYS A 300 -28.85 9.94 1.19
N LYS A 301 -28.66 10.84 0.22
CA LYS A 301 -29.15 10.72 -1.17
C LYS A 301 -28.10 11.32 -2.11
N ALA A 302 -27.99 10.78 -3.31
CA ALA A 302 -27.06 11.28 -4.31
C ALA A 302 -27.32 12.77 -4.62
N ILE A 303 -26.26 13.54 -4.79
CA ILE A 303 -26.28 14.97 -5.06
C ILE A 303 -25.89 15.20 -6.53
N GLY A 304 -26.79 15.80 -7.30
CA GLY A 304 -26.67 15.97 -8.74
C GLY A 304 -27.45 14.92 -9.53
N ARG A 305 -26.93 14.51 -10.70
CA ARG A 305 -27.63 13.53 -11.55
C ARG A 305 -27.79 12.19 -10.83
N LYS A 306 -28.93 11.52 -11.05
CA LYS A 306 -29.15 10.15 -10.55
C LYS A 306 -28.05 9.23 -11.07
N PRO A 307 -27.44 8.37 -10.22
CA PRO A 307 -26.49 7.38 -10.67
C PRO A 307 -27.11 6.45 -11.73
N SER A 308 -26.42 6.22 -12.85
CA SER A 308 -26.71 5.11 -13.75
C SER A 308 -26.27 3.77 -13.15
N LYS A 309 -26.69 2.66 -13.75
CA LYS A 309 -26.21 1.33 -13.37
C LYS A 309 -24.69 1.27 -13.59
N GLY A 310 -23.90 1.07 -12.53
CA GLY A 310 -22.44 1.10 -12.57
C GLY A 310 -21.80 2.46 -12.22
N ASP A 311 -22.60 3.49 -11.95
CA ASP A 311 -22.11 4.77 -11.44
C ASP A 311 -21.81 4.69 -9.93
N SER A 312 -20.83 5.48 -9.50
CA SER A 312 -20.65 5.90 -8.12
C SER A 312 -21.93 6.48 -7.51
N GLY A 313 -22.17 6.12 -6.25
CA GLY A 313 -23.38 6.42 -5.47
C GLY A 313 -23.33 7.76 -4.74
N ILE A 314 -23.62 7.74 -3.43
CA ILE A 314 -23.64 8.95 -2.58
C ILE A 314 -22.25 9.52 -2.31
N GLU A 315 -21.21 8.73 -2.54
CA GLU A 315 -19.80 9.06 -2.35
C GLU A 315 -19.26 10.03 -3.40
N VAL A 316 -19.94 10.21 -4.54
CA VAL A 316 -19.56 11.18 -5.56
C VAL A 316 -20.65 12.23 -5.73
N VAL A 317 -20.32 13.47 -5.36
CA VAL A 317 -21.12 14.66 -5.67
C VAL A 317 -20.95 14.99 -7.15
N LYS A 318 -22.04 14.93 -7.92
CA LYS A 318 -22.06 15.16 -9.37
C LYS A 318 -22.64 16.51 -9.76
N ASP A 319 -23.27 17.21 -8.83
CA ASP A 319 -23.76 18.56 -9.02
C ASP A 319 -22.57 19.55 -9.05
N PRO A 320 -22.30 20.23 -10.18
CA PRO A 320 -21.22 21.21 -10.24
C PRO A 320 -21.47 22.44 -9.34
N ASP A 321 -22.72 22.74 -9.03
CA ASP A 321 -23.12 23.94 -8.27
C ASP A 321 -23.27 23.67 -6.77
N PHE A 322 -23.25 22.40 -6.35
CA PHE A 322 -23.27 22.05 -4.94
C PHE A 322 -21.96 22.46 -4.25
N ASP A 323 -22.09 23.11 -3.10
CA ASP A 323 -20.99 23.51 -2.24
C ASP A 323 -20.58 22.37 -1.30
N CYS A 324 -19.56 21.58 -1.69
CA CYS A 324 -19.10 20.45 -0.87
C CYS A 324 -18.49 20.85 0.48
N ARG A 325 -18.23 22.15 0.74
CA ARG A 325 -17.82 22.63 2.06
C ARG A 325 -18.90 22.39 3.12
N THR A 326 -20.18 22.33 2.72
CA THR A 326 -21.28 22.06 3.65
C THR A 326 -21.33 20.62 4.12
N LEU A 327 -20.52 19.72 3.53
CA LEU A 327 -20.40 18.34 3.98
C LEU A 327 -19.46 18.21 5.18
N ASP A 328 -18.61 19.20 5.43
CA ASP A 328 -17.61 19.10 6.49
C ASP A 328 -18.25 19.12 7.88
N ARG A 329 -17.64 18.36 8.79
CA ARG A 329 -18.01 18.26 10.19
C ARG A 329 -16.76 18.02 11.01
N ALA A 330 -16.60 18.77 12.10
CA ALA A 330 -15.41 18.73 12.94
C ALA A 330 -15.13 17.35 13.56
N ASP A 331 -16.16 16.54 13.79
CA ASP A 331 -16.05 15.23 14.43
C ASP A 331 -15.69 14.09 13.46
N LEU A 332 -15.71 14.33 12.14
CA LEU A 332 -15.31 13.33 11.15
C LEU A 332 -13.80 13.05 11.21
N GLN A 333 -13.44 11.82 10.90
CA GLN A 333 -12.10 11.27 11.08
C GLN A 333 -11.48 10.94 9.72
N LEU A 334 -10.19 11.26 9.55
CA LEU A 334 -9.35 10.71 8.50
C LEU A 334 -8.43 9.64 9.11
N LEU A 335 -7.52 10.06 9.99
CA LEU A 335 -6.53 9.18 10.63
C LEU A 335 -7.02 8.57 11.95
N GLY A 336 -8.05 9.15 12.57
CA GLY A 336 -8.45 8.82 13.94
C GLY A 336 -7.54 9.45 14.99
N LYS A 337 -8.06 9.65 16.21
CA LYS A 337 -7.41 10.44 17.26
C LYS A 337 -6.01 9.96 17.66
N GLN A 338 -5.81 8.65 17.81
CA GLN A 338 -4.52 8.11 18.26
C GLN A 338 -3.42 8.28 17.21
N GLN A 339 -3.78 8.09 15.94
CA GLN A 339 -2.85 8.29 14.84
C GLN A 339 -2.55 9.79 14.61
N GLU A 340 -3.52 10.69 14.83
CA GLU A 340 -3.28 12.15 14.85
C GLU A 340 -2.28 12.54 15.96
N VAL A 341 -2.39 11.94 17.16
CA VAL A 341 -1.44 12.15 18.27
C VAL A 341 -0.05 11.64 17.90
N PHE A 342 0.04 10.43 17.35
CA PHE A 342 1.28 9.87 16.84
C PHE A 342 1.94 10.79 15.81
N LEU A 343 1.20 11.22 14.79
CA LEU A 343 1.73 12.05 13.70
C LEU A 343 2.27 13.39 14.22
N LYS A 344 1.55 14.01 15.16
CA LYS A 344 2.02 15.25 15.82
C LYS A 344 3.30 15.03 16.61
N GLN A 345 3.39 13.94 17.37
CA GLN A 345 4.59 13.62 18.15
C GLN A 345 5.79 13.33 17.22
N TRP A 346 5.57 12.50 16.20
CA TRP A 346 6.59 12.17 15.20
C TRP A 346 7.12 13.42 14.47
N SER A 347 6.24 14.34 14.07
CA SER A 347 6.63 15.60 13.43
C SER A 347 7.48 16.47 14.36
N ASN A 348 7.09 16.59 15.63
CA ASN A 348 7.87 17.34 16.62
C ASN A 348 9.26 16.74 16.83
N ASP A 349 9.37 15.41 16.83
CA ASP A 349 10.65 14.73 17.01
C ASP A 349 11.53 14.79 15.77
N LEU A 350 10.96 14.80 14.57
CA LEU A 350 11.67 15.08 13.32
C LEU A 350 12.26 16.49 13.31
N LYS A 351 11.47 17.51 13.70
CA LYS A 351 11.96 18.89 13.78
C LYS A 351 13.13 19.05 14.76
N LYS A 352 13.08 18.35 15.89
CA LYS A 352 14.17 18.35 16.88
C LYS A 352 15.43 17.64 16.39
N SER A 353 15.31 16.62 15.53
CA SER A 353 16.48 15.87 15.06
C SER A 353 17.23 16.56 13.94
N GLY A 354 16.57 17.44 13.17
CA GLY A 354 17.14 18.08 11.99
C GLY A 354 17.23 17.15 10.78
N ASP A 355 16.72 15.92 10.86
CA ASP A 355 16.64 14.99 9.73
C ASP A 355 15.59 15.47 8.70
N LEU A 356 15.63 14.87 7.50
CA LEU A 356 14.53 14.95 6.53
C LEU A 356 13.50 13.86 6.83
N GLY A 357 12.25 14.07 6.42
CA GLY A 357 11.21 13.06 6.57
C GLY A 357 10.30 12.85 5.38
N ALA A 358 9.53 11.78 5.46
CA ALA A 358 8.44 11.51 4.53
C ALA A 358 7.21 10.97 5.27
N VAL A 359 6.02 11.33 4.79
CA VAL A 359 4.76 10.74 5.23
C VAL A 359 4.24 9.84 4.12
N VAL A 360 3.95 8.57 4.44
CA VAL A 360 3.46 7.56 3.50
C VAL A 360 2.01 7.25 3.87
N SER A 361 1.09 7.45 2.92
CA SER A 361 -0.33 7.17 3.07
C SER A 361 -0.90 6.61 1.77
N SER A 362 -2.12 6.06 1.76
CA SER A 362 -2.65 5.36 0.59
C SER A 362 -3.22 6.31 -0.46
N SER A 363 -4.00 7.31 -0.05
CA SER A 363 -4.75 8.18 -0.98
C SER A 363 -4.37 9.67 -0.91
N PRO A 364 -4.49 10.46 -1.99
CA PRO A 364 -4.16 11.89 -2.00
C PRO A 364 -5.00 12.77 -1.08
N TRP A 365 -4.34 13.70 -0.37
CA TRP A 365 -4.99 14.63 0.57
C TRP A 365 -5.52 15.90 -0.12
N ALA A 366 -5.96 15.76 -1.37
CA ALA A 366 -6.61 16.79 -2.17
C ALA A 366 -7.40 16.11 -3.28
N HIS A 367 -8.53 16.70 -3.67
CA HIS A 367 -9.33 16.14 -4.74
C HIS A 367 -8.79 16.62 -6.10
N ILE A 368 -8.01 15.76 -6.76
CA ILE A 368 -7.41 16.03 -8.07
C ILE A 368 -8.11 15.15 -9.11
N ALA A 369 -9.14 15.71 -9.74
CA ALA A 369 -9.95 15.17 -10.86
C ALA A 369 -10.03 13.62 -10.99
N MET A 370 -10.78 12.99 -10.08
CA MET A 370 -10.95 11.53 -10.05
C MET A 370 -12.02 10.97 -11.00
N TYR A 371 -12.98 11.75 -11.48
CA TYR A 371 -13.98 11.23 -12.44
C TYR A 371 -14.31 12.27 -13.50
N SER A 372 -14.49 13.50 -13.06
CA SER A 372 -14.56 14.69 -13.90
C SER A 372 -13.96 15.87 -13.15
N PRO A 373 -13.67 16.99 -13.83
CA PRO A 373 -13.24 18.21 -13.15
C PRO A 373 -14.37 18.89 -12.34
N THR A 374 -15.62 18.42 -12.45
CA THR A 374 -16.78 18.97 -11.74
C THR A 374 -17.25 18.10 -10.57
N SER A 375 -16.87 16.82 -10.54
CA SER A 375 -17.26 15.90 -9.46
C SER A 375 -16.43 16.12 -8.20
N ALA A 376 -17.00 15.86 -7.03
CA ALA A 376 -16.26 15.70 -5.78
C ALA A 376 -16.44 14.27 -5.28
N ASP A 377 -15.34 13.53 -5.18
CA ASP A 377 -15.33 12.17 -4.66
C ASP A 377 -14.83 12.15 -3.20
N LEU A 378 -15.60 11.47 -2.33
CA LEU A 378 -15.31 11.32 -0.91
C LEU A 378 -14.31 10.18 -0.61
N ASP A 379 -13.86 9.46 -1.62
CA ASP A 379 -12.88 8.39 -1.50
C ASP A 379 -11.45 8.93 -1.40
N SER A 380 -11.11 10.03 -2.07
CA SER A 380 -9.84 10.73 -1.81
C SER A 380 -9.75 11.28 -0.38
N ASN A 381 -8.54 11.47 0.15
CA ASN A 381 -8.30 12.12 1.44
C ASN A 381 -8.45 13.65 1.42
N ALA A 382 -9.00 14.21 0.34
CA ALA A 382 -9.63 15.52 0.37
C ALA A 382 -10.81 15.57 1.36
N TRP A 383 -11.43 14.40 1.57
CA TRP A 383 -12.49 14.13 2.52
C TRP A 383 -11.97 13.29 3.70
N PRO A 384 -12.43 13.53 4.94
CA PRO A 384 -13.17 14.72 5.39
C PRO A 384 -12.26 15.93 5.55
N GLN A 385 -12.75 17.14 5.24
CA GLN A 385 -11.91 18.36 5.24
C GLN A 385 -11.33 18.68 6.62
N SER A 386 -12.15 18.61 7.68
CA SER A 386 -11.69 18.82 9.05
C SER A 386 -10.64 17.78 9.48
N GLY A 387 -10.85 16.50 9.13
CA GLY A 387 -9.89 15.43 9.43
C GLY A 387 -8.55 15.60 8.70
N ARG A 388 -8.62 15.91 7.41
CA ARG A 388 -7.46 16.27 6.56
C ARG A 388 -6.69 17.44 7.15
N ASN A 389 -7.36 18.53 7.50
CA ASN A 389 -6.71 19.74 8.02
C ASN A 389 -6.03 19.48 9.37
N ARG A 390 -6.65 18.72 10.28
CA ARG A 390 -5.98 18.31 11.53
C ARG A 390 -4.72 17.50 11.27
N ALA A 391 -4.76 16.58 10.30
CA ALA A 391 -3.59 15.78 9.94
C ALA A 391 -2.46 16.63 9.34
N LEU A 392 -2.78 17.59 8.46
CA LEU A 392 -1.79 18.54 7.92
C LEU A 392 -1.23 19.46 9.00
N GLN A 393 -2.06 19.94 9.93
CA GLN A 393 -1.62 20.73 11.08
C GLN A 393 -0.75 19.92 12.05
N ALA A 394 -1.00 18.62 12.19
CA ALA A 394 -0.14 17.71 12.97
C ALA A 394 1.26 17.56 12.34
N ILE A 395 1.34 17.56 11.00
CA ILE A 395 2.62 17.63 10.27
C ILE A 395 3.27 19.01 10.48
N GLY A 396 2.51 20.09 10.31
CA GLY A 396 2.97 21.47 10.46
C GLY A 396 4.09 21.82 9.48
N ASP A 397 5.11 22.50 9.98
CA ASP A 397 6.29 23.00 9.26
C ASP A 397 7.47 22.01 9.21
N ALA A 398 7.24 20.74 9.56
CA ALA A 398 8.30 19.74 9.54
C ALA A 398 8.89 19.55 8.12
N PRO A 399 10.19 19.22 8.00
CA PRO A 399 10.86 19.09 6.70
C PRO A 399 10.49 17.78 6.01
N VAL A 400 9.25 17.69 5.52
CA VAL A 400 8.67 16.47 4.96
C VAL A 400 8.13 16.64 3.54
N VAL A 401 8.19 15.54 2.80
CA VAL A 401 7.40 15.31 1.59
C VAL A 401 6.37 14.21 1.85
N MET A 402 5.24 14.23 1.17
CA MET A 402 4.18 13.23 1.29
C MET A 402 4.12 12.33 0.06
N PHE A 403 3.92 11.03 0.26
CA PHE A 403 3.79 10.02 -0.79
C PHE A 403 2.48 9.24 -0.64
N HIS A 404 1.79 9.05 -1.75
CA HIS A 404 0.54 8.28 -1.83
C HIS A 404 0.27 7.75 -3.24
N GLY A 405 -0.80 6.95 -3.39
CA GLY A 405 -1.21 6.24 -4.60
C GLY A 405 -2.66 6.54 -5.03
N ASP A 406 -3.46 5.49 -5.20
CA ASP A 406 -4.93 5.48 -5.40
C ASP A 406 -5.43 6.04 -6.74
N VAL A 407 -5.15 7.31 -7.05
CA VAL A 407 -5.84 8.06 -8.14
C VAL A 407 -5.44 7.68 -9.56
N HIS A 408 -4.58 6.68 -9.77
CA HIS A 408 -4.03 6.28 -11.08
C HIS A 408 -3.48 7.45 -11.91
N LEU A 409 -2.94 8.48 -11.23
CA LEU A 409 -2.42 9.71 -11.85
C LEU A 409 -1.24 10.24 -11.05
N GLY A 410 -0.11 10.42 -11.72
CA GLY A 410 1.05 11.08 -11.13
C GLY A 410 0.75 12.56 -10.89
N THR A 411 0.78 13.03 -9.64
CA THR A 411 0.51 14.45 -9.32
C THR A 411 1.55 14.98 -8.35
N LEU A 412 2.05 16.18 -8.60
CA LEU A 412 2.97 16.87 -7.72
C LEU A 412 2.38 18.22 -7.33
N GLY A 413 2.46 18.56 -6.06
CA GLY A 413 1.99 19.85 -5.58
C GLY A 413 2.36 20.14 -4.14
N ARG A 414 1.69 21.13 -3.56
CA ARG A 414 1.85 21.56 -2.18
C ARG A 414 0.52 21.83 -1.53
N HIS A 415 0.29 21.21 -0.37
CA HIS A 415 -0.93 21.42 0.39
C HIS A 415 -0.99 22.83 0.99
N GLY A 416 -2.21 23.32 1.18
CA GLY A 416 -2.51 24.45 2.03
C GLY A 416 -3.62 24.12 3.05
N VAL A 417 -3.54 24.75 4.22
CA VAL A 417 -4.53 24.71 5.29
C VAL A 417 -5.13 26.11 5.49
N GLU A 418 -4.37 27.04 6.08
CA GLU A 418 -4.83 28.41 6.32
C GLU A 418 -4.68 29.25 5.06
N THR A 419 -3.52 29.14 4.41
CA THR A 419 -3.17 29.82 3.15
C THR A 419 -2.68 28.80 2.11
N PHE A 420 -2.49 29.24 0.87
CA PHE A 420 -1.81 28.40 -0.12
C PHE A 420 -0.35 28.21 0.28
N ASN A 421 0.20 27.01 0.04
CA ASN A 421 1.61 26.69 0.24
C ASN A 421 2.11 26.67 1.69
N ASP A 422 1.24 26.64 2.71
CA ASP A 422 1.64 26.53 4.13
C ASP A 422 1.73 25.08 4.65
N GLY A 423 1.37 24.10 3.82
CA GLY A 423 1.53 22.68 4.10
C GLY A 423 2.73 22.04 3.38
N PRO A 424 2.92 20.72 3.55
CA PRO A 424 4.00 19.96 2.93
C PRO A 424 3.82 19.79 1.42
N ILE A 425 4.94 19.49 0.74
CA ILE A 425 4.95 19.01 -0.64
C ILE A 425 4.35 17.62 -0.68
N THR A 426 3.58 17.34 -1.73
CA THR A 426 2.92 16.05 -1.93
C THR A 426 3.18 15.50 -3.32
N TYR A 427 3.42 14.19 -3.41
CA TYR A 427 3.61 13.45 -4.65
C TYR A 427 2.76 12.17 -4.65
N SER A 428 1.71 12.17 -5.48
CA SER A 428 1.01 10.93 -5.82
C SER A 428 1.79 10.18 -6.86
N PHE A 429 2.16 8.94 -6.57
CA PHE A 429 2.73 8.07 -7.57
C PHE A 429 1.69 7.80 -8.67
N PRO A 430 2.11 7.80 -9.95
CA PRO A 430 1.27 7.33 -11.03
C PRO A 430 0.92 5.85 -10.81
N SER A 431 -0.12 5.36 -11.49
CA SER A 431 -0.34 3.92 -11.49
C SER A 431 0.82 3.21 -12.19
N PHE A 432 1.32 2.14 -11.58
CA PHE A 432 2.31 1.27 -12.20
C PHE A 432 1.69 0.46 -13.34
N SER A 433 0.56 -0.23 -13.10
CA SER A 433 -0.06 -1.10 -14.12
C SER A 433 -1.57 -1.03 -14.25
N SER A 434 -2.31 -0.42 -13.31
CA SER A 434 -3.70 0.00 -13.55
C SER A 434 -3.81 1.00 -14.71
N ARG A 435 -4.99 1.13 -15.30
CA ARG A 435 -5.20 2.07 -16.41
C ARG A 435 -4.99 3.49 -15.90
N ALA A 436 -4.23 4.32 -16.64
CA ALA A 436 -4.10 5.76 -16.40
C ALA A 436 -5.43 6.48 -16.72
N SER A 437 -6.45 6.18 -15.92
CA SER A 437 -7.86 6.47 -16.23
C SER A 437 -8.32 7.84 -15.74
N ARG A 438 -7.44 8.58 -15.05
CA ARG A 438 -7.73 9.88 -14.45
C ARG A 438 -6.85 10.97 -15.05
N HIS A 439 -7.38 12.18 -15.16
CA HIS A 439 -6.67 13.33 -15.72
C HIS A 439 -6.94 14.58 -14.91
N TRP A 440 -5.89 15.32 -14.61
CA TRP A 440 -6.00 16.66 -14.07
C TRP A 440 -6.18 17.68 -15.19
N GLN A 441 -7.44 18.06 -15.42
CA GLN A 441 -7.86 19.04 -16.42
C GLN A 441 -8.86 20.03 -15.79
N PRO A 442 -8.39 20.99 -14.97
CA PRO A 442 -9.27 21.94 -14.31
C PRO A 442 -9.93 22.88 -15.32
N ILE A 443 -11.19 23.25 -15.06
CA ILE A 443 -11.99 24.12 -15.95
C ILE A 443 -11.35 25.50 -16.10
N LYS A 444 -10.87 26.04 -14.99
CA LYS A 444 -10.14 27.32 -14.95
C LYS A 444 -8.65 27.03 -14.79
N ALA A 445 -7.83 27.89 -15.38
CA ALA A 445 -6.39 27.82 -15.13
C ALA A 445 -6.10 28.15 -13.66
N GLY A 446 -5.05 27.54 -13.10
CA GLY A 446 -4.64 27.84 -11.73
C GLY A 446 -4.15 29.27 -11.57
N GLN A 447 -4.28 29.76 -10.34
CA GLN A 447 -3.81 31.09 -9.95
C GLN A 447 -2.29 31.04 -9.67
N ASN A 448 -1.63 32.21 -9.65
CA ASN A 448 -0.22 32.35 -9.24
C ASN A 448 0.76 31.40 -9.96
N ARG A 449 0.49 31.10 -11.24
CA ARG A 449 1.34 30.27 -12.10
C ARG A 449 2.54 31.07 -12.59
N ALA A 450 3.69 30.40 -12.73
CA ALA A 450 4.81 30.99 -13.43
C ALA A 450 4.44 31.32 -14.89
N PRO A 451 4.98 32.42 -15.47
CA PRO A 451 4.77 32.72 -16.89
C PRO A 451 5.12 31.53 -17.79
N GLY A 452 4.22 31.18 -18.71
CA GLY A 452 4.40 30.05 -19.63
C GLY A 452 4.16 28.65 -19.01
N ALA A 453 3.87 28.54 -17.71
CA ALA A 453 3.54 27.26 -17.11
C ALA A 453 2.21 26.70 -17.65
N PRO A 454 2.03 25.36 -17.66
CA PRO A 454 0.77 24.72 -18.07
C PRO A 454 -0.45 25.30 -17.35
N ARG A 455 -1.63 25.26 -17.98
CA ARG A 455 -2.86 25.83 -17.38
C ARG A 455 -3.33 25.07 -16.14
N ASN A 456 -3.00 23.80 -16.07
CA ASN A 456 -3.36 22.90 -14.98
C ASN A 456 -2.35 22.92 -13.81
N THR A 457 -1.41 23.88 -13.76
CA THR A 457 -0.56 24.11 -12.57
C THR A 457 -1.02 25.34 -11.80
N GLY A 458 -0.38 25.67 -10.68
CA GLY A 458 -0.72 26.83 -9.84
C GLY A 458 -1.71 26.51 -8.72
N GLU A 459 -2.29 27.55 -8.14
CA GLU A 459 -3.16 27.48 -6.97
C GLU A 459 -4.61 27.19 -7.36
N PHE A 460 -5.20 26.21 -6.69
CA PHE A 460 -6.59 25.77 -6.86
C PHE A 460 -7.25 25.53 -5.51
N HIS A 461 -8.55 25.81 -5.44
CA HIS A 461 -9.41 25.17 -4.47
C HIS A 461 -9.94 23.89 -5.10
N ASP A 462 -9.76 22.75 -4.43
CA ASP A 462 -10.43 21.53 -4.85
C ASP A 462 -11.95 21.63 -4.60
N ARG A 463 -12.72 20.61 -5.00
CA ARG A 463 -14.18 20.67 -4.88
C ARG A 463 -14.68 20.76 -3.43
N PHE A 464 -13.89 20.31 -2.46
CA PHE A 464 -14.18 20.41 -1.03
C PHE A 464 -13.75 21.75 -0.42
N GLY A 465 -13.12 22.63 -1.21
CA GLY A 465 -12.59 23.92 -0.76
C GLY A 465 -11.18 23.83 -0.17
N ASN A 466 -10.50 22.68 -0.27
CA ASN A 466 -9.13 22.57 0.20
C ASN A 466 -8.18 23.32 -0.73
N LYS A 467 -7.13 23.90 -0.16
CA LYS A 467 -6.09 24.61 -0.91
C LYS A 467 -5.03 23.62 -1.38
N ILE A 468 -4.73 23.65 -2.68
CA ILE A 468 -3.67 22.86 -3.31
C ILE A 468 -2.99 23.70 -4.39
N THR A 469 -1.65 23.70 -4.39
CA THR A 469 -0.86 24.27 -5.47
C THR A 469 -0.29 23.13 -6.30
N VAL A 470 -0.74 22.97 -7.54
CA VAL A 470 -0.29 21.88 -8.43
C VAL A 470 0.95 22.33 -9.19
N TYR A 471 2.02 21.54 -9.13
CA TYR A 471 3.27 21.76 -9.84
C TYR A 471 3.37 20.93 -11.12
N GLY A 472 2.77 19.75 -11.13
CA GLY A 472 2.80 18.84 -12.27
C GLY A 472 1.67 17.81 -12.22
N ALA A 473 1.25 17.37 -13.40
CA ALA A 473 0.30 16.27 -13.57
C ALA A 473 0.71 15.39 -14.75
N GLY A 474 0.83 14.10 -14.48
CA GLY A 474 1.18 13.04 -15.42
C GLY A 474 -0.02 12.49 -16.18
N ASN A 475 -0.80 13.36 -16.82
CA ASN A 475 -1.99 12.93 -17.58
C ASN A 475 -1.60 11.86 -18.60
N ASP A 476 -2.43 10.82 -18.72
CA ASP A 476 -2.29 9.72 -19.69
C ASP A 476 -1.03 8.85 -19.52
N LEU A 477 -0.34 8.95 -18.38
CA LEU A 477 0.92 8.23 -18.14
C LEU A 477 0.83 7.30 -16.93
N ASN A 478 1.31 6.08 -17.14
CA ASN A 478 1.70 5.18 -16.06
C ASN A 478 3.12 5.50 -15.59
N GLY A 479 3.61 4.81 -14.55
CA GLY A 479 5.02 4.86 -14.21
C GLY A 479 5.30 4.57 -12.74
N TYR A 480 6.40 5.15 -12.26
CA TYR A 480 6.83 5.08 -10.86
C TYR A 480 7.63 6.34 -10.48
N GLY A 481 7.84 6.52 -9.18
CA GLY A 481 8.67 7.59 -8.65
C GLY A 481 10.09 7.12 -8.31
N ILE A 482 11.09 7.96 -8.56
CA ILE A 482 12.42 7.86 -7.94
C ILE A 482 12.63 9.10 -7.08
N ILE A 483 12.96 8.90 -5.81
CA ILE A 483 13.14 9.97 -4.84
C ILE A 483 14.57 9.94 -4.32
N LEU A 484 15.23 11.09 -4.33
CA LEU A 484 16.56 11.27 -3.78
C LEU A 484 16.47 12.18 -2.56
N PHE A 485 16.60 11.62 -1.36
CA PHE A 485 16.79 12.41 -0.16
C PHE A 485 18.28 12.70 -0.01
N ASP A 486 18.67 13.96 0.06
CA ASP A 486 20.05 14.40 0.32
C ASP A 486 20.08 15.10 1.70
N PRO A 487 20.29 14.35 2.81
CA PRO A 487 20.31 14.92 4.15
C PRO A 487 21.42 15.96 4.33
N ALA A 488 22.55 15.82 3.61
CA ALA A 488 23.66 16.75 3.70
C ALA A 488 23.32 18.13 3.13
N LYS A 489 22.52 18.18 2.05
CA LYS A 489 22.04 19.44 1.47
C LYS A 489 20.68 19.89 2.01
N ARG A 490 19.99 19.04 2.78
CA ARG A 490 18.58 19.20 3.16
C ARG A 490 17.68 19.40 1.93
N GLU A 491 17.92 18.60 0.91
CA GLU A 491 17.16 18.63 -0.33
C GLU A 491 16.47 17.28 -0.58
N VAL A 492 15.31 17.32 -1.23
CA VAL A 492 14.63 16.12 -1.73
C VAL A 492 14.32 16.32 -3.20
N GLU A 493 14.87 15.48 -4.07
CA GLU A 493 14.53 15.46 -5.49
C GLU A 493 13.46 14.40 -5.76
N LEU A 494 12.38 14.82 -6.41
CA LEU A 494 11.24 13.99 -6.78
C LEU A 494 11.27 13.81 -8.29
N GLN A 495 11.41 12.56 -8.76
CA GLN A 495 11.45 12.21 -10.17
C GLN A 495 10.24 11.34 -10.53
N PHE A 496 9.72 11.54 -11.74
CA PHE A 496 8.71 10.68 -12.33
C PHE A 496 9.31 9.98 -13.56
N HIS A 497 9.32 8.65 -13.53
CA HIS A 497 9.72 7.78 -14.64
C HIS A 497 8.47 7.26 -15.35
N PRO A 498 8.12 7.81 -16.53
CA PRO A 498 6.86 7.54 -17.19
C PRO A 498 6.87 6.23 -17.97
N MET A 499 5.69 5.61 -18.05
CA MET A 499 5.38 4.44 -18.85
C MET A 499 4.17 4.72 -19.74
N ASN A 500 4.11 4.03 -20.88
CA ASN A 500 2.96 4.06 -21.78
C ASN A 500 1.82 3.11 -21.32
N GLU A 501 0.74 3.06 -22.11
CA GLU A 501 -0.41 2.19 -21.83
C GLU A 501 -0.05 0.68 -21.84
N GLU A 502 1.00 0.28 -22.54
CA GLU A 502 1.53 -1.09 -22.55
C GLU A 502 2.44 -1.39 -21.34
N ARG A 503 2.56 -0.45 -20.40
CA ARG A 503 3.41 -0.52 -19.19
C ARG A 503 4.89 -0.70 -19.52
N LYS A 504 5.32 -0.05 -20.60
CA LYS A 504 6.72 0.03 -21.02
C LYS A 504 7.30 1.37 -20.61
N PRO A 505 8.52 1.39 -20.03
CA PRO A 505 9.27 2.62 -19.86
C PRO A 505 9.37 3.45 -21.14
N ILE A 506 9.13 4.74 -21.02
CA ILE A 506 9.28 5.69 -22.12
C ILE A 506 10.06 6.91 -21.67
N LYS A 507 10.65 7.63 -22.64
CA LYS A 507 11.36 8.89 -22.39
C LYS A 507 10.50 10.05 -22.86
N VAL A 508 9.74 10.63 -21.93
CA VAL A 508 8.96 11.86 -22.17
C VAL A 508 9.19 12.84 -21.03
N LYS A 509 9.23 14.14 -21.35
CA LYS A 509 9.29 15.18 -20.32
C LYS A 509 7.91 15.36 -19.71
N VAL A 510 7.81 15.25 -18.40
CA VAL A 510 6.56 15.51 -17.66
C VAL A 510 6.70 16.83 -16.90
N PRO A 511 5.90 17.87 -17.23
CA PRO A 511 5.96 19.15 -16.53
C PRO A 511 5.79 18.98 -15.02
N GLY A 512 6.63 19.65 -14.25
CA GLY A 512 6.69 19.55 -12.80
C GLY A 512 7.79 18.63 -12.29
N TRP A 513 8.29 17.68 -13.10
CA TRP A 513 9.40 16.78 -12.71
C TRP A 513 10.65 16.96 -13.59
N PRO A 514 11.86 16.71 -13.05
CA PRO A 514 12.13 16.51 -11.62
C PRO A 514 11.86 17.78 -10.81
N HIS A 515 11.56 17.63 -9.52
CA HIS A 515 11.33 18.74 -8.59
C HIS A 515 12.21 18.62 -7.37
N THR A 516 12.94 19.69 -7.04
CA THR A 516 13.80 19.73 -5.85
C THR A 516 13.15 20.58 -4.76
N VAL A 517 12.87 19.97 -3.63
CA VAL A 517 12.42 20.63 -2.40
C VAL A 517 13.64 20.95 -1.53
N LYS A 518 13.71 22.16 -0.98
CA LYS A 518 14.78 22.60 -0.06
C LYS A 518 14.17 22.93 1.31
N PHE A 519 14.81 22.48 2.39
CA PHE A 519 14.28 22.53 3.77
C PHE A 519 15.20 23.21 4.78
#